data_AF-A0A1V5I056-F1
#
_entry.id   AF-A0A1V5I056-F1
#
_cell.length_a   1.000
_cell.length_b   1.000
_cell.length_c   1.000
_cell.angle_alpha   90.00
_cell.angle_beta   90.00
_cell.angle_gamma   90.00
#
_symmetry.space_group_name_H-M   'P 1'
#
loop_
_entity.id
_entity.type
_entity.pdbx_description
1 polymer ?
#
loop_
_entity_poly.entity_id
_entity_poly.type
_entity_poly.pdbx_seq_one_letter_code
_entity_poly.pdbx_strand_id
1 'polypeptide(L)'
;MEQRKTCEESRLILTEDGKEKKERLAAAIEAVHQADPDERFILIDTKRVELEKIEKRVPLWGKRIKEASEVGPLLQWLLDEIRQRRKDGREGMRICLAIDEYGDIHEQRPECDSLILEILKEDYEGVRLILATRRAREMKELIEELKGEGSHE
;
A
#
# COMPACT_ATOMS: atom_id res chain seq x y z
N MET A 1 20.74 22.71 -9.03
CA MET A 1 19.55 22.28 -8.27
C MET A 1 19.03 21.04 -8.95
N GLU A 2 19.60 19.89 -8.60
CA GLU A 2 19.39 18.65 -9.32
C GLU A 2 18.75 17.60 -8.40
N GLN A 3 17.73 16.94 -8.95
CA GLN A 3 17.14 15.68 -8.50
C GLN A 3 16.25 15.71 -7.25
N ARG A 4 15.08 16.36 -7.36
CA ARG A 4 13.84 15.76 -6.86
C ARG A 4 13.22 14.93 -7.99
N LYS A 5 13.87 13.83 -8.36
CA LYS A 5 13.28 12.85 -9.27
C LYS A 5 12.21 12.11 -8.46
N THR A 6 10.95 12.45 -8.75
CA THR A 6 9.78 11.56 -8.73
C THR A 6 9.79 10.55 -7.58
N CYS A 7 9.10 10.91 -6.49
CA CYS A 7 8.50 9.93 -5.58
C CYS A 7 7.61 9.04 -6.46
N GLU A 8 8.13 7.88 -6.90
CA GLU A 8 7.37 6.93 -7.71
C GLU A 8 6.03 6.65 -7.04
N GLU A 9 5.01 6.53 -7.87
CA GLU A 9 3.62 6.29 -7.54
C GLU A 9 3.44 5.01 -6.69
N SER A 10 2.24 4.80 -6.17
CA SER A 10 1.84 3.54 -5.55
C SER A 10 2.37 2.32 -6.34
N ARG A 11 3.01 1.37 -5.64
CA ARG A 11 3.79 0.30 -6.27
C ARG A 11 3.05 -1.04 -6.22
N LEU A 12 2.80 -1.62 -7.39
CA LEU A 12 2.29 -2.98 -7.52
C LEU A 12 3.44 -3.98 -7.69
N ILE A 13 3.47 -5.03 -6.87
CA ILE A 13 4.46 -6.12 -6.92
C ILE A 13 3.71 -7.41 -7.28
N LEU A 14 3.80 -7.78 -8.56
CA LEU A 14 3.10 -8.91 -9.14
C LEU A 14 4.12 -10.00 -9.52
N THR A 15 4.13 -11.12 -8.80
CA THR A 15 4.98 -12.28 -9.13
C THR A 15 4.40 -13.57 -8.56
N GLU A 16 4.42 -14.65 -9.35
CA GLU A 16 3.99 -15.98 -8.90
C GLU A 16 5.02 -16.61 -7.94
N ASP A 17 6.26 -16.12 -7.93
CA ASP A 17 7.34 -16.59 -7.04
C ASP A 17 7.22 -15.93 -5.65
N GLY A 18 6.91 -16.75 -4.65
CA GLY A 18 6.78 -16.28 -3.27
C GLY A 18 8.07 -15.74 -2.67
N LYS A 19 9.25 -16.21 -3.07
CA LYS A 19 10.53 -15.67 -2.61
C LYS A 19 10.79 -14.30 -3.23
N GLU A 20 10.61 -14.18 -4.55
CA GLU A 20 10.79 -12.91 -5.26
C GLU A 20 9.85 -11.83 -4.71
N LYS A 21 8.58 -12.18 -4.44
CA LYS A 21 7.60 -11.25 -3.86
C LYS A 21 8.11 -10.63 -2.58
N LYS A 22 8.60 -11.46 -1.65
CA LYS A 22 9.09 -11.04 -0.33
C LYS A 22 10.30 -10.13 -0.46
N GLU A 23 11.26 -10.51 -1.29
CA GLU A 23 12.48 -9.73 -1.52
C GLU A 23 12.15 -8.37 -2.11
N ARG A 24 11.25 -8.31 -3.11
CA ARG A 24 10.81 -7.06 -3.74
C ARG A 24 9.98 -6.19 -2.81
N LEU A 25 9.09 -6.77 -2.01
CA LEU A 25 8.30 -6.04 -1.03
C LEU A 25 9.20 -5.44 0.06
N ALA A 26 10.14 -6.23 0.58
CA ALA A 26 11.12 -5.76 1.56
C ALA A 26 11.97 -4.62 1.00
N ALA A 27 12.50 -4.79 -0.21
CA ALA A 27 13.28 -3.75 -0.88
C ALA A 27 12.47 -2.47 -1.13
N ALA A 28 11.18 -2.59 -1.49
CA ALA A 28 10.30 -1.44 -1.68
C ALA A 28 10.06 -0.67 -0.38
N ILE A 29 9.74 -1.38 0.71
CA ILE A 29 9.53 -0.76 2.04
C ILE A 29 10.83 -0.09 2.51
N GLU A 30 11.97 -0.76 2.38
CA GLU A 30 13.26 -0.21 2.78
C GLU A 30 13.67 1.00 1.94
N ALA A 31 13.39 1.00 0.64
CA ALA A 31 13.65 2.15 -0.22
C ALA A 31 12.82 3.38 0.19
N VAL A 32 11.53 3.18 0.54
CA VAL A 32 10.69 4.26 1.08
C VAL A 32 11.28 4.79 2.38
N HIS A 33 11.64 3.91 3.31
CA HIS A 33 12.19 4.33 4.60
C HIS A 33 13.55 5.05 4.48
N GLN A 34 14.39 4.65 3.52
CA GLN A 34 15.65 5.32 3.24
C GLN A 34 15.45 6.70 2.60
N ALA A 35 14.43 6.84 1.75
CA ALA A 35 14.08 8.11 1.13
C ALA A 35 13.44 9.09 2.13
N ASP A 36 12.61 8.59 3.03
CA ASP A 36 12.01 9.35 4.13
C ASP A 36 12.00 8.55 5.44
N PRO A 37 12.96 8.81 6.35
CA PRO A 37 13.03 8.15 7.65
C PRO A 37 11.86 8.47 8.60
N ASP A 38 11.12 9.57 8.37
CA ASP A 38 10.02 10.01 9.22
C ASP A 38 8.66 9.47 8.76
N GLU A 39 8.57 8.93 7.53
CA GLU A 39 7.37 8.29 6.99
C GLU A 39 6.99 7.07 7.83
N ARG A 40 5.72 6.98 8.23
CA ARG A 40 5.23 5.86 9.05
C ARG A 40 4.66 4.75 8.21
N PHE A 41 4.87 3.53 8.67
CA PHE A 41 4.44 2.34 7.96
C PHE A 41 3.22 1.70 8.63
N ILE A 42 2.25 1.30 7.80
CA ILE A 42 1.20 0.37 8.17
C ILE A 42 1.46 -0.91 7.39
N LEU A 43 1.74 -1.99 8.11
CA LEU A 43 2.10 -3.28 7.53
C LEU A 43 0.92 -4.25 7.66
N ILE A 44 0.46 -4.80 6.53
CA ILE A 44 -0.59 -5.83 6.46
C ILE A 44 0.07 -7.14 6.00
N ASP A 45 0.04 -8.14 6.89
CA ASP A 45 0.66 -9.45 6.71
C ASP A 45 -0.30 -10.55 7.18
N THR A 46 -1.25 -10.90 6.32
CA THR A 46 -2.27 -11.94 6.58
C THR A 46 -1.65 -13.31 6.82
N LYS A 47 -0.45 -13.57 6.29
CA LYS A 47 0.29 -14.83 6.44
C LYS A 47 1.19 -14.84 7.67
N ARG A 48 1.38 -13.69 8.33
CA ARG A 48 2.08 -13.46 9.59
C ARG A 48 3.59 -13.73 9.57
N VAL A 49 4.18 -14.01 8.42
CA VAL A 49 5.59 -14.44 8.31
C VAL A 49 6.47 -13.38 7.66
N GLU A 50 5.96 -12.64 6.68
CA GLU A 50 6.82 -11.91 5.75
C GLU A 50 7.32 -10.58 6.28
N LEU A 51 6.48 -9.88 7.04
CA LEU A 51 6.78 -8.52 7.48
C LEU A 51 7.30 -8.45 8.92
N GLU A 52 7.45 -9.58 9.62
CA GLU A 52 7.91 -9.59 11.02
C GLU A 52 9.31 -8.97 11.21
N LYS A 53 10.24 -9.26 10.30
CA LYS A 53 11.59 -8.68 10.37
C LYS A 53 11.59 -7.19 10.02
N ILE A 54 10.73 -6.79 9.09
CA ILE A 54 10.59 -5.40 8.64
C ILE A 54 9.97 -4.54 9.73
N GLU A 55 9.01 -5.09 10.48
CA GLU A 55 8.35 -4.44 11.63
C GLU A 55 9.35 -3.85 12.65
N LYS A 56 10.54 -4.45 12.77
CA LYS A 56 11.61 -4.00 13.68
C LYS A 56 12.55 -2.95 13.08
N ARG A 57 12.46 -2.70 11.77
CA ARG A 57 13.40 -1.86 11.00
C ARG A 57 12.78 -0.55 10.53
N VAL A 58 11.46 -0.44 10.49
CA VAL A 58 10.76 0.75 10.02
C VAL A 58 9.85 1.33 11.10
N PRO A 59 9.66 2.65 11.13
CA PRO A 59 8.80 3.30 12.10
C PRO A 59 7.32 3.02 11.79
N LEU A 60 6.65 2.20 12.59
CA LEU A 60 5.24 1.91 12.38
C LEU A 60 4.33 3.06 12.84
N TRP A 61 3.20 3.23 12.16
CA TRP A 61 2.09 4.05 12.66
C TRP A 61 1.35 3.36 13.82
N GLY A 62 1.27 2.03 13.78
CA GLY A 62 0.56 1.20 14.75
C GLY A 62 1.11 -0.22 14.81
N LYS A 63 0.29 -1.19 15.22
CA LYS A 63 0.68 -2.61 15.18
C LYS A 63 0.56 -3.14 13.75
N ARG A 64 1.39 -4.14 13.40
CA ARG A 64 1.21 -4.93 12.16
C ARG A 64 -0.16 -5.61 12.18
N ILE A 65 -0.91 -5.43 11.10
CA ILE A 65 -2.22 -6.03 10.89
C ILE A 65 -2.05 -7.44 10.34
N LYS A 66 -2.79 -8.39 10.93
CA LYS A 66 -2.66 -9.82 10.64
C LYS A 66 -3.97 -10.44 10.17
N GLU A 67 -5.09 -9.79 10.41
CA GLU A 67 -6.40 -10.26 10.01
C GLU A 67 -6.92 -9.43 8.84
N ALA A 68 -7.41 -10.09 7.79
CA ALA A 68 -8.08 -9.40 6.68
C ALA A 68 -9.28 -8.57 7.19
N SER A 69 -9.89 -8.98 8.31
CA SER A 69 -11.05 -8.29 8.87
C SER A 69 -10.80 -6.84 9.29
N GLU A 70 -9.55 -6.52 9.65
CA GLU A 70 -9.11 -5.20 10.11
C GLU A 70 -8.80 -4.24 8.96
N VAL A 71 -8.65 -4.76 7.74
CA VAL A 71 -8.17 -3.98 6.58
C VAL A 71 -9.23 -2.99 6.09
N GLY A 72 -10.48 -3.41 5.94
CA GLY A 72 -11.56 -2.52 5.50
C GLY A 72 -11.72 -1.25 6.35
N PRO A 73 -11.89 -1.36 7.69
CA PRO A 73 -11.95 -0.20 8.58
C PRO A 73 -10.69 0.69 8.52
N LEU A 74 -9.51 0.10 8.35
CA LEU A 74 -8.27 0.85 8.19
C LEU A 74 -8.29 1.68 6.89
N LEU A 75 -8.63 1.06 5.77
CA LEU A 75 -8.68 1.74 4.47
C LEU A 75 -9.70 2.87 4.48
N GLN A 76 -10.86 2.66 5.10
CA GLN A 76 -11.85 3.72 5.28
C GLN A 76 -11.29 4.88 6.11
N TRP A 77 -10.65 4.59 7.25
CA TRP A 77 -10.01 5.61 8.07
C TRP A 77 -8.94 6.39 7.29
N LEU A 78 -8.13 5.69 6.49
CA LEU A 78 -7.06 6.29 5.70
C LEU A 78 -7.64 7.23 4.63
N LEU A 79 -8.71 6.82 3.95
CA LEU A 79 -9.41 7.65 2.97
C LEU A 79 -10.04 8.90 3.61
N ASP A 80 -10.69 8.74 4.76
CA ASP A 80 -11.29 9.85 5.50
C ASP A 80 -10.21 10.85 5.98
N GLU A 81 -9.07 10.35 6.46
CA GLU A 81 -7.92 11.15 6.86
C GLU A 81 -7.33 11.94 5.69
N ILE A 82 -7.18 11.32 4.51
CA ILE A 82 -6.75 12.01 3.28
C ILE A 82 -7.69 13.17 2.96
N ARG A 83 -9.00 12.89 2.89
CA ARG A 83 -10.03 13.88 2.54
C ARG A 83 -10.06 15.02 3.56
N GLN A 84 -9.93 14.71 4.85
CA GLN A 84 -9.90 15.71 5.91
C GLN A 84 -8.64 16.57 5.85
N ARG A 85 -7.45 15.98 5.63
CA ARG A 85 -6.20 16.75 5.46
C ARG A 85 -6.26 17.68 4.27
N ARG A 86 -6.78 17.21 3.14
CA ARG A 86 -6.98 18.02 1.93
C ARG A 86 -7.93 19.19 2.20
N LYS A 87 -9.06 18.93 2.85
CA LYS A 87 -10.04 19.96 3.23
C LYS A 87 -9.45 21.02 4.16
N ASP A 88 -8.62 20.60 5.12
CA ASP A 88 -8.01 21.49 6.11
C ASP A 88 -6.72 22.16 5.62
N GLY A 89 -6.20 21.79 4.44
CA GLY A 89 -4.90 22.25 3.95
C GLY A 89 -3.72 21.81 4.84
N ARG A 90 -3.83 20.65 5.51
CA ARG A 90 -2.82 20.14 6.43
C ARG A 90 -1.89 19.14 5.74
N GLU A 91 -0.59 19.38 5.84
CA GLU A 91 0.44 18.40 5.53
C GLU A 91 0.73 17.61 6.81
N GLY A 92 0.04 16.48 6.98
CA GLY A 92 0.27 15.57 8.09
C GLY A 92 1.45 14.64 7.85
N MET A 93 1.76 13.82 8.85
CA MET A 93 2.80 12.78 8.72
C MET A 93 2.50 11.84 7.54
N ARG A 94 3.51 11.57 6.72
CA ARG A 94 3.40 10.66 5.58
C ARG A 94 3.18 9.22 6.03
N ILE A 95 2.37 8.49 5.29
CA ILE A 95 1.97 7.11 5.60
C ILE A 95 2.22 6.21 4.39
N CYS A 96 3.02 5.15 4.57
CA CYS A 96 3.15 4.06 3.63
C CYS A 96 2.33 2.85 4.10
N LEU A 97 1.32 2.47 3.34
CA LEU A 97 0.56 1.24 3.53
C LEU A 97 1.15 0.13 2.65
N ALA A 98 1.67 -0.93 3.28
CA ALA A 98 2.24 -2.07 2.58
C ALA A 98 1.47 -3.36 2.88
N ILE A 99 1.06 -4.07 1.82
CA ILE A 99 0.27 -5.32 1.88
C ILE A 99 1.07 -6.46 1.25
N ASP A 100 1.37 -7.51 2.02
CA ASP A 100 2.15 -8.66 1.50
C ASP A 100 1.37 -9.53 0.51
N GLU A 101 0.11 -9.81 0.80
CA GLU A 101 -0.72 -10.67 -0.05
C GLU A 101 -2.08 -10.03 -0.26
N TYR A 102 -2.12 -9.05 -1.15
CA TYR A 102 -3.34 -8.35 -1.52
C TYR A 102 -4.41 -9.29 -2.10
N GLY A 103 -4.00 -10.39 -2.74
CA GLY A 103 -4.94 -11.42 -3.19
C GLY A 103 -5.75 -12.07 -2.08
N ASP A 104 -5.19 -12.21 -0.87
CA ASP A 104 -5.94 -12.74 0.27
C ASP A 104 -6.97 -11.72 0.77
N ILE A 105 -6.69 -10.41 0.64
CA ILE A 105 -7.63 -9.33 0.98
C ILE A 105 -8.77 -9.28 -0.03
N HIS A 106 -8.45 -9.31 -1.33
CA HIS A 106 -9.43 -9.36 -2.41
C HIS A 106 -10.40 -10.54 -2.26
N GLU A 107 -9.87 -11.73 -1.97
CA GLU A 107 -10.69 -12.95 -1.79
C GLU A 107 -11.60 -12.87 -0.56
N GLN A 108 -11.10 -12.35 0.57
CA GLN A 108 -11.84 -12.36 1.84
C GLN A 108 -12.73 -11.13 2.05
N ARG A 109 -12.33 -9.98 1.49
CA ARG A 109 -12.91 -8.65 1.72
C ARG A 109 -12.89 -7.84 0.41
N PRO A 110 -13.61 -8.27 -0.64
CA PRO A 110 -13.60 -7.62 -1.96
C PRO A 110 -14.04 -6.15 -1.92
N GLU A 111 -14.79 -5.74 -0.89
CA GLU A 111 -15.13 -4.32 -0.69
C GLU A 111 -13.89 -3.42 -0.44
N CYS A 112 -12.75 -4.00 -0.05
CA CYS A 112 -11.50 -3.26 0.12
C CYS A 112 -10.93 -2.76 -1.22
N ASP A 113 -11.29 -3.39 -2.34
CA ASP A 113 -10.78 -3.02 -3.66
C ASP A 113 -11.26 -1.63 -4.07
N SER A 114 -12.54 -1.33 -3.84
CA SER A 114 -13.11 0.00 -4.09
C SER A 114 -12.43 1.06 -3.23
N LEU A 115 -12.13 0.76 -1.96
CA LEU A 115 -11.45 1.70 -1.07
C LEU A 115 -10.00 1.97 -1.51
N ILE A 116 -9.26 0.94 -1.93
CA ILE A 116 -7.90 1.11 -2.49
C ILE A 116 -7.95 1.99 -3.74
N LEU A 117 -8.89 1.73 -4.65
CA LEU A 117 -9.06 2.53 -5.87
C LEU A 117 -9.42 3.98 -5.54
N GLU A 118 -10.29 4.22 -4.54
CA GLU A 118 -10.60 5.58 -4.08
C GLU A 118 -9.39 6.28 -3.47
N ILE A 119 -8.59 5.59 -2.64
CA ILE A 119 -7.35 6.15 -2.08
C ILE A 119 -6.37 6.53 -3.20
N LEU A 120 -6.23 5.71 -4.24
CA LEU A 120 -5.39 6.03 -5.40
C LEU A 120 -5.92 7.24 -6.18
N LYS A 121 -7.23 7.31 -6.41
CA LYS A 121 -7.89 8.44 -7.10
C LYS A 121 -7.76 9.76 -6.36
N GLU A 122 -7.62 9.74 -5.02
CA GLU A 122 -7.35 10.96 -4.28
C GLU A 122 -6.02 11.58 -4.69
N ASP A 123 -5.04 10.81 -5.18
CA ASP A 123 -3.71 11.31 -5.60
C ASP A 123 -3.08 12.25 -4.55
N TYR A 124 -3.01 11.76 -3.31
CA TYR A 124 -2.54 12.55 -2.17
C TYR A 124 -1.11 12.15 -1.78
N GLU A 125 -0.15 13.07 -1.94
CA GLU A 125 1.27 12.85 -1.68
C GLU A 125 1.60 12.38 -0.23
N GLY A 126 0.68 12.60 0.71
CA GLY A 126 0.84 12.15 2.09
C GLY A 126 0.59 10.66 2.33
N VAL A 127 0.11 9.92 1.32
CA VAL A 127 -0.18 8.48 1.43
C VAL A 127 0.39 7.72 0.24
N ARG A 128 1.09 6.63 0.53
CA ARG A 128 1.70 5.73 -0.47
C ARG A 128 1.19 4.31 -0.27
N LEU A 129 0.87 3.62 -1.37
CA LEU A 129 0.50 2.20 -1.33
C LEU A 129 1.60 1.31 -1.92
N ILE A 130 1.87 0.17 -1.29
CA ILE A 130 2.67 -0.93 -1.83
C ILE A 130 1.84 -2.21 -1.74
N LEU A 131 1.38 -2.73 -2.88
CA LEU A 131 0.52 -3.90 -2.94
C LEU A 131 1.29 -5.06 -3.57
N ALA A 132 1.55 -6.11 -2.80
CA ALA A 132 2.17 -7.33 -3.30
C ALA A 132 1.14 -8.46 -3.39
N THR A 133 1.22 -9.27 -4.45
CA THR A 133 0.37 -10.45 -4.61
C THR A 133 1.02 -11.50 -5.50
N ARG A 134 0.78 -12.77 -5.18
CA ARG A 134 1.10 -13.91 -6.05
C ARG A 134 -0.06 -14.32 -6.94
N ARG A 135 -1.24 -13.80 -6.66
CA ARG A 135 -2.50 -14.13 -7.33
C ARG A 135 -2.83 -13.15 -8.46
N ALA A 136 -1.81 -12.57 -9.09
CA ALA A 136 -2.01 -11.54 -10.11
C ALA A 136 -2.89 -12.00 -11.29
N ARG A 137 -2.86 -13.31 -11.62
CA ARG A 137 -3.70 -13.89 -12.67
C ARG A 137 -5.19 -13.94 -12.30
N GLU A 138 -5.50 -14.12 -11.01
CA GLU A 138 -6.87 -14.20 -10.50
C GLU A 138 -7.53 -12.82 -10.40
N MET A 139 -6.72 -11.77 -10.33
CA MET A 139 -7.14 -10.38 -10.10
C MET A 139 -6.86 -9.50 -11.32
N LYS A 140 -6.86 -10.08 -12.53
CA LYS A 140 -6.36 -9.40 -13.72
C LYS A 140 -7.08 -8.07 -13.97
N GLU A 141 -8.41 -8.06 -13.97
CA GLU A 141 -9.21 -6.87 -14.23
C GLU A 141 -8.91 -5.76 -13.21
N LEU A 142 -8.94 -6.09 -11.92
CA LEU A 142 -8.59 -5.16 -10.85
C LEU A 142 -7.15 -4.63 -10.96
N ILE A 143 -6.20 -5.47 -11.36
CA ILE A 143 -4.81 -5.04 -11.55
C ILE A 143 -4.68 -4.06 -12.70
N GLU A 144 -5.41 -4.24 -13.80
CA GLU A 144 -5.41 -3.28 -14.91
C GLU A 144 -6.04 -1.94 -14.48
N GLU A 145 -7.10 -1.98 -13.68
CA GLU A 145 -7.67 -0.78 -13.05
C GLU A 145 -6.65 -0.09 -12.12
N LEU A 146 -5.93 -0.86 -11.29
CA LEU A 146 -4.90 -0.35 -10.39
C LEU A 146 -3.68 0.22 -11.13
N LYS A 147 -3.39 -0.27 -12.35
CA LYS A 147 -2.33 0.27 -13.22
C LYS A 147 -2.75 1.49 -14.01
N GLY A 148 -4.04 1.81 -14.07
CA GLY A 148 -4.55 2.97 -14.79
C GLY A 148 -4.92 2.74 -16.26
N GLU A 149 -5.36 1.54 -16.66
CA GLU A 149 -6.11 1.39 -17.92
C GLU A 149 -7.62 1.54 -17.67
N GLY A 150 -8.01 2.80 -17.44
CA GLY A 150 -9.34 3.29 -17.78
C GLY A 150 -9.17 4.29 -18.90
N SER A 151 -9.19 3.80 -20.14
CA SER A 151 -9.14 4.57 -21.38
C SER A 151 -9.94 5.86 -21.29
N HIS A 152 -9.31 6.95 -21.73
CA HIS A 152 -10.00 8.10 -22.28
C HIS A 152 -11.16 7.65 -23.17
N GLU A 153 -12.39 8.03 -22.81
CA GLU A 153 -13.39 8.54 -23.75
C GLU A 153 -14.14 9.71 -23.09
#